data_AF-A0A6C0AR82-F1
#
_entry.id   AF-A0A6C0AR82-F1
#
_cell.length_a   1.000
_cell.length_b   1.000
_cell.length_c   1.000
_cell.angle_alpha   90.00
_cell.angle_beta   90.00
_cell.angle_gamma   90.00
#
_symmetry.space_group_name_H-M   'P 1'
#
loop_
_entity.id
_entity.type
_entity.pdbx_description
1 polymer ?
#
loop_
_entity_poly.entity_id
_entity_poly.type
_entity_poly.pdbx_seq_one_letter_code
_entity_poly.pdbx_strand_id
1 'polypeptide(L)'
;MSWSTCYSGSNNYQFNSPPIMSDGRNWAQWQPDAVVNERIQRQEGIQNNWTYRQFLQNNGLQIMKYNTTETCYTLGLDPHVKSDRTPSDNVPYKFRNVFDTSKPGFGYCNSDLKNPYLTTEQLNARLIAPSINPANFSN
;
A
#
# COMPACT_ATOMS: atom_id res chain seq x y z
N MET A 1 1.02 -10.91 -45.96
CA MET A 1 1.77 -11.18 -44.72
C MET A 1 3.24 -11.33 -45.09
N SER A 2 4.08 -10.36 -44.73
CA SER A 2 5.53 -10.56 -44.62
C SER A 2 5.89 -10.20 -43.18
N TRP A 3 6.35 -11.21 -42.43
CA TRP A 3 6.67 -11.10 -41.02
C TRP A 3 7.99 -10.35 -40.84
N SER A 4 7.91 -9.24 -40.10
CA SER A 4 8.92 -8.76 -39.15
C SER A 4 10.37 -8.68 -39.61
N THR A 5 10.74 -7.57 -40.23
CA THR A 5 11.99 -6.89 -39.87
C THR A 5 11.66 -5.78 -38.88
N CYS A 6 11.51 -6.15 -37.60
CA CYS A 6 11.56 -5.16 -36.53
C CYS A 6 13.01 -4.67 -36.44
N TYR A 7 13.30 -3.55 -37.12
CA TYR A 7 14.40 -2.71 -36.68
C TYR A 7 13.99 -2.23 -35.29
N SER A 8 14.48 -2.89 -34.25
CA SER A 8 14.53 -2.30 -32.91
C SER A 8 15.34 -1.01 -33.06
N GLY A 9 14.63 0.07 -33.37
CA GLY A 9 15.20 1.38 -33.57
C GLY A 9 15.71 1.86 -32.23
N SER A 10 17.01 1.69 -31.98
CA SER A 10 17.67 2.50 -30.98
C SER A 10 17.61 3.94 -31.46
N ASN A 11 16.63 4.70 -30.98
CA ASN A 11 16.45 6.14 -31.23
C ASN A 11 17.53 6.99 -30.54
N ASN A 12 18.79 6.57 -30.59
CA ASN A 12 19.88 7.28 -29.95
C ASN A 12 20.85 7.80 -31.00
N TYR A 13 20.71 9.08 -31.37
CA TYR A 13 21.64 9.75 -32.28
C TYR A 13 23.00 10.04 -31.62
N GLN A 14 23.08 9.99 -30.29
CA GLN A 14 24.29 10.19 -29.50
C GLN A 14 24.75 8.85 -28.90
N PHE A 15 25.62 8.13 -29.60
CA PHE A 15 26.14 6.83 -29.17
C PHE A 15 26.81 6.83 -27.78
N ASN A 16 27.29 7.99 -27.31
CA ASN A 16 27.93 8.16 -26.00
C ASN A 16 26.96 8.62 -24.90
N SER A 17 25.66 8.61 -25.15
CA SER A 17 24.65 9.09 -24.20
C SER A 17 23.60 8.00 -23.97
N PRO A 18 22.94 7.94 -22.80
CA PRO A 18 21.91 6.94 -22.56
C PRO A 18 20.71 7.13 -23.50
N PRO A 19 20.03 6.04 -23.91
CA PRO A 19 18.95 6.09 -24.89
C PRO A 19 17.76 6.93 -24.40
N ILE A 20 17.28 7.83 -25.25
CA ILE A 20 16.08 8.64 -24.98
C ILE A 20 14.85 7.81 -25.35
N MET A 21 14.27 7.09 -24.39
CA MET A 21 12.94 6.47 -24.56
C MET A 21 11.86 7.50 -24.22
N SER A 22 10.75 7.52 -24.99
CA SER A 22 9.61 8.44 -24.78
C SER A 22 8.93 8.29 -23.41
N ASP A 23 9.14 7.13 -22.78
CA ASP A 23 8.61 6.78 -21.46
C ASP A 23 9.51 7.27 -20.30
N GLY A 24 10.61 7.99 -20.59
CA GLY A 24 11.45 8.62 -19.57
C GLY A 24 12.21 7.66 -18.64
N ARG A 25 12.14 6.36 -18.92
CA ARG A 25 12.70 5.28 -18.10
C ARG A 25 14.20 5.10 -18.30
N ASN A 26 15.00 6.10 -17.95
CA ASN A 26 16.43 5.92 -17.67
C ASN A 26 16.62 5.69 -16.17
N TRP A 27 16.11 4.56 -15.66
CA TRP A 27 16.20 4.22 -14.22
C TRP A 27 17.43 3.42 -13.84
N ALA A 28 18.45 3.36 -14.71
CA ALA A 28 19.73 2.86 -14.27
C ALA A 28 20.37 3.95 -13.41
N GLN A 29 20.42 3.76 -12.08
CA GLN A 29 21.43 4.46 -11.29
C GLN A 29 22.78 4.26 -12.00
N TRP A 30 23.52 5.35 -12.19
CA TRP A 30 24.80 5.33 -12.92
C TRP A 30 25.85 4.43 -12.26
N GLN A 31 25.65 4.05 -10.99
CA GLN A 31 26.52 3.15 -10.26
C GLN A 31 25.93 1.73 -10.23
N PRO A 32 26.59 0.74 -10.86
CA PRO A 32 26.14 -0.65 -10.82
C PRO A 32 26.21 -1.26 -9.40
N ASP A 33 25.25 -2.11 -9.05
CA ASP A 33 25.21 -2.83 -7.77
C ASP A 33 26.46 -3.68 -7.51
N ALA A 34 27.10 -4.19 -8.58
CA ALA A 34 28.35 -4.92 -8.48
C ALA A 34 29.49 -4.07 -7.87
N VAL A 35 29.53 -2.78 -8.21
CA VAL A 35 30.51 -1.82 -7.68
C VAL A 35 30.22 -1.51 -6.20
N VAL A 36 28.95 -1.40 -5.83
CA VAL A 36 28.53 -1.23 -4.43
C VAL A 36 28.95 -2.45 -3.61
N ASN A 37 28.68 -3.66 -4.10
CA ASN A 37 29.04 -4.90 -3.44
C ASN A 37 30.57 -5.04 -3.28
N GLU A 38 31.34 -4.69 -4.30
CA GLU A 38 32.80 -4.72 -4.21
C GLU A 38 33.32 -3.74 -3.15
N ARG A 39 32.74 -2.54 -3.05
CA ARG A 39 33.09 -1.58 -2.00
C ARG A 39 32.75 -2.10 -0.60
N ILE A 40 31.59 -2.73 -0.43
CA ILE A 40 31.20 -3.38 0.85
C ILE A 40 32.21 -4.46 1.21
N GLN A 41 32.57 -5.34 0.28
CA GLN A 41 33.56 -6.38 0.53
C GLN A 41 34.92 -5.80 0.94
N ARG A 42 35.39 -4.73 0.28
CA ARG A 42 36.64 -4.05 0.63
C ARG A 42 36.58 -3.36 1.99
N GLN A 43 35.47 -2.69 2.31
CA GLN A 43 35.28 -1.97 3.56
C GLN A 43 35.17 -2.90 4.77
N GLU A 44 34.44 -4.01 4.61
CA GLU A 44 34.20 -5.01 5.66
C GLU A 44 35.31 -6.08 5.73
N GLY A 45 36.34 -5.97 4.88
CA GLY A 45 37.47 -6.90 4.86
C GLY A 45 37.10 -8.33 4.46
N ILE A 46 36.09 -8.50 3.61
CA ILE A 46 35.59 -9.80 3.18
C ILE A 46 36.53 -10.39 2.13
N GLN A 47 37.21 -11.47 2.48
CA GLN A 47 38.21 -12.10 1.61
C GLN A 47 37.82 -13.50 1.12
N ASN A 48 36.80 -14.12 1.71
CA ASN A 48 36.41 -15.48 1.36
C ASN A 48 34.89 -15.67 1.41
N ASN A 49 34.41 -16.74 0.76
CA ASN A 49 32.98 -17.01 0.64
C ASN A 49 32.29 -17.23 2.00
N TRP A 50 33.02 -17.73 3.00
CA TRP A 50 32.46 -17.99 4.32
C TRP A 50 32.18 -16.69 5.08
N THR A 51 33.14 -15.76 5.11
CA THR A 51 32.97 -14.43 5.70
C THR A 51 31.89 -13.62 4.99
N TYR A 52 31.78 -13.75 3.66
CA TYR A 52 30.71 -13.10 2.90
C TYR A 52 29.32 -13.63 3.32
N ARG A 53 29.15 -14.95 3.46
CA ARG A 53 27.89 -15.53 3.94
C ARG A 53 27.57 -15.10 5.37
N GLN A 54 28.57 -15.08 6.26
CA GLN A 54 28.40 -14.63 7.63
C GLN A 54 27.96 -13.16 7.69
N PHE A 55 28.58 -12.30 6.88
CA PHE A 55 28.20 -10.89 6.75
C PHE A 55 26.74 -10.75 6.30
N LEU A 56 26.32 -11.49 5.28
CA LEU A 56 24.93 -11.46 4.79
C LEU A 56 23.93 -12.00 5.82
N GLN A 57 24.30 -13.01 6.60
CA GLN A 57 23.44 -13.52 7.67
C GLN A 57 23.26 -12.47 8.79
N ASN A 58 24.34 -11.80 9.17
CA ASN A 58 24.31 -10.80 10.24
C ASN A 58 23.62 -9.49 9.81
N ASN A 59 23.79 -9.08 8.55
CA ASN A 59 23.35 -7.77 8.05
C ASN A 59 22.18 -7.84 7.07
N GLY A 60 21.71 -9.02 6.69
CA GLY A 60 20.73 -9.21 5.62
C GLY A 60 19.43 -8.44 5.82
N LEU A 61 18.92 -8.37 7.05
CA LEU A 61 17.72 -7.57 7.36
C LEU A 61 17.93 -6.07 7.11
N GLN A 62 19.11 -5.55 7.43
CA GLN A 62 19.45 -4.14 7.22
C GLN A 62 19.62 -3.83 5.73
N ILE A 63 20.29 -4.71 5.00
CA ILE A 63 20.47 -4.59 3.54
C ILE A 63 19.11 -4.60 2.83
N MET A 64 18.23 -5.54 3.17
CA MET A 64 16.88 -5.60 2.59
C MET A 64 16.08 -4.33 2.91
N LYS A 65 16.15 -3.83 4.15
CA LYS A 65 15.49 -2.59 4.55
C LYS A 65 15.98 -1.40 3.73
N TYR A 66 17.30 -1.23 3.62
CA TYR A 66 17.91 -0.13 2.85
C TYR A 66 17.50 -0.19 1.38
N ASN A 67 17.65 -1.35 0.72
CA ASN A 67 17.28 -1.53 -0.68
C ASN A 67 15.80 -1.23 -0.93
N THR A 68 14.93 -1.63 0.01
CA THR A 68 13.50 -1.33 -0.06
C THR A 68 13.23 0.18 0.05
N THR A 69 13.87 0.86 1.00
CA THR A 69 13.73 2.31 1.20
C THR A 69 14.22 3.10 -0.02
N GLU A 70 15.39 2.76 -0.56
CA GLU A 70 15.93 3.40 -1.77
C GLU A 70 15.01 3.20 -2.99
N THR A 71 14.41 2.00 -3.10
CA THR A 71 13.45 1.70 -4.16
C THR A 71 12.17 2.52 -4.00
N CYS A 72 11.61 2.59 -2.79
CA CYS A 72 10.44 3.44 -2.51
C CYS A 72 10.72 4.91 -2.83
N TYR A 73 11.89 5.42 -2.41
CA TYR A 73 12.31 6.79 -2.71
C TYR A 73 12.40 7.04 -4.22
N THR A 74 13.03 6.13 -4.97
CA THR A 74 13.18 6.24 -6.43
C THR A 74 11.82 6.16 -7.15
N LEU A 75 10.88 5.35 -6.64
CA LEU A 75 9.54 5.22 -7.19
C LEU A 75 8.59 6.37 -6.77
N GLY A 76 9.03 7.28 -5.89
CA GLY A 76 8.17 8.30 -5.31
C GLY A 76 7.06 7.73 -4.43
N LEU A 77 7.23 6.50 -3.92
CA LEU A 77 6.33 5.89 -2.96
C LEU A 77 6.74 6.32 -1.56
N ASP A 78 5.80 6.78 -0.75
CA ASP A 78 6.07 7.06 0.66
C ASP A 78 6.48 5.75 1.35
N PRO A 79 7.70 5.68 1.95
CA PRO A 79 8.10 4.50 2.69
C PRO A 79 7.11 4.30 3.83
N HIS A 80 6.40 3.17 3.81
CA HIS A 80 5.39 2.86 4.81
C HIS A 80 6.07 2.65 6.18
N VAL A 81 6.14 3.71 6.97
CA VAL A 81 6.58 3.63 8.36
C VAL A 81 5.41 3.11 9.18
N LYS A 82 5.54 1.88 9.70
CA LYS A 82 4.62 1.39 10.73
C LYS A 82 4.83 2.21 12.00
N SER A 83 4.03 3.25 12.12
CA SER A 83 3.88 4.03 13.33
C SER A 83 2.82 3.33 14.19
N ASP A 84 3.23 2.65 15.26
CA ASP A 84 2.31 2.21 16.32
C ASP A 84 1.70 3.41 17.10
N ARG A 85 2.07 4.65 16.72
CA ARG A 85 1.58 5.91 17.29
C ARG A 85 0.31 6.44 16.65
N THR A 86 -0.17 5.79 15.60
CA THR A 86 -1.45 6.14 14.96
C THR A 86 -2.48 5.10 15.37
N PRO A 87 -3.43 5.40 16.28
CA PRO A 87 -4.73 4.73 16.21
C PRO A 87 -5.19 5.00 14.78
N SER A 88 -5.32 3.96 13.95
CA SER A 88 -5.61 4.11 12.51
C SER A 88 -6.61 5.24 12.26
N ASP A 89 -6.14 6.35 11.66
CA ASP A 89 -6.97 7.52 11.32
C ASP A 89 -8.04 7.18 10.27
N ASN A 90 -8.05 5.93 9.79
CA ASN A 90 -8.98 5.41 8.80
C ASN A 90 -9.73 4.17 9.32
N VAL A 91 -10.09 4.14 10.61
CA VAL A 91 -11.11 3.19 11.09
C VAL A 91 -12.50 3.73 10.80
N PRO A 92 -13.41 2.94 10.19
CA PRO A 92 -14.78 3.35 10.00
C PRO A 92 -15.43 3.76 11.34
N TYR A 93 -16.14 4.90 11.33
CA TYR A 93 -16.89 5.34 12.50
C TYR A 93 -17.96 4.30 12.86
N LYS A 94 -17.93 3.82 14.11
CA LYS A 94 -18.83 2.79 14.60
C LYS A 94 -19.88 3.41 15.53
N PHE A 95 -21.13 3.41 15.08
CA PHE A 95 -22.28 3.83 15.88
C PHE A 95 -22.49 2.86 17.06
N ARG A 96 -22.91 3.37 18.22
CA ARG A 96 -23.13 2.55 19.43
C ARG A 96 -24.34 1.63 19.31
N ASN A 97 -25.38 2.10 18.63
CA ASN A 97 -26.62 1.36 18.36
C ASN A 97 -27.37 2.01 17.18
N VAL A 98 -28.49 1.41 16.76
CA VAL A 98 -29.32 1.90 15.64
C VAL A 98 -29.94 3.28 15.88
N PHE A 99 -30.05 3.72 17.13
CA PHE A 99 -30.60 5.02 17.52
C PHE A 99 -29.52 6.08 17.81
N ASP A 100 -28.25 5.74 17.56
CA ASP A 100 -27.14 6.66 17.74
C ASP A 100 -27.13 7.73 16.66
N THR A 101 -27.34 8.98 17.06
CA THR A 101 -27.40 10.15 16.16
C THR A 101 -26.08 10.93 16.14
N SER A 102 -25.06 10.46 16.84
CA SER A 102 -23.75 11.10 16.85
C SER A 102 -23.08 10.98 15.47
N LYS A 103 -22.45 12.06 15.04
CA LYS A 103 -21.81 12.16 13.72
C LYS A 103 -20.31 12.34 13.93
N PRO A 104 -19.44 11.56 13.24
CA PRO A 104 -18.03 11.89 13.20
C PRO A 104 -17.87 13.30 12.61
N GLY A 105 -16.80 14.00 13.00
CA GLY A 105 -16.52 15.36 12.54
C GLY A 105 -16.15 15.39 11.05
N PHE A 106 -14.90 15.75 10.76
CA PHE A 106 -14.38 15.84 9.39
C PHE A 106 -14.65 14.53 8.60
N GLY A 107 -15.19 14.65 7.37
CA GLY A 107 -15.45 13.52 6.48
C GLY A 107 -16.85 12.87 6.58
N TYR A 108 -17.72 13.27 7.52
CA TYR A 108 -19.10 12.78 7.52
C TYR A 108 -19.89 13.36 6.36
N CYS A 109 -20.22 12.52 5.38
CA CYS A 109 -21.12 12.86 4.28
C CYS A 109 -22.49 12.16 4.44
N ASN A 110 -23.55 12.88 4.07
CA ASN A 110 -24.87 12.29 3.82
C ASN A 110 -24.98 11.98 2.33
N SER A 111 -25.69 10.90 1.99
CA SER A 111 -26.08 10.60 0.62
C SER A 111 -27.57 10.32 0.55
N ASP A 112 -28.10 10.47 -0.66
CA ASP A 112 -29.47 10.13 -1.05
C ASP A 112 -29.84 8.67 -0.74
N LEU A 113 -28.87 7.75 -0.76
CA LEU A 113 -29.05 6.35 -0.39
C LEU A 113 -28.83 6.06 1.09
N LYS A 114 -27.92 6.79 1.76
CA LYS A 114 -27.58 6.56 3.17
C LYS A 114 -28.71 6.98 4.10
N ASN A 115 -29.35 8.13 3.84
CA ASN A 115 -30.42 8.66 4.67
C ASN A 115 -31.66 7.74 4.74
N PRO A 116 -32.23 7.26 3.62
CA PRO A 116 -33.37 6.34 3.68
C PRO A 116 -32.97 5.01 4.32
N TYR A 117 -31.79 4.47 4.01
CA TYR A 117 -31.31 3.23 4.63
C TYR A 117 -31.27 3.31 6.16
N LEU A 118 -30.60 4.34 6.72
CA LEU A 118 -30.51 4.50 8.18
C LEU A 118 -31.89 4.70 8.83
N THR A 119 -32.80 5.40 8.15
CA THR A 119 -34.17 5.63 8.64
C THR A 119 -34.99 4.33 8.63
N THR A 120 -34.85 3.50 7.59
CA THR A 120 -35.49 2.19 7.49
C THR A 120 -35.01 1.25 8.60
N GLU A 121 -33.70 1.19 8.86
CA GLU A 121 -33.15 0.38 9.96
C GLU A 121 -33.68 0.83 11.33
N GLN A 122 -33.80 2.14 11.55
CA GLN A 122 -34.40 2.69 12.78
C GLN A 122 -35.88 2.36 12.94
N LEU A 123 -36.65 2.38 11.84
CA LEU A 123 -38.06 1.98 11.83
C LEU A 123 -38.21 0.49 12.10
N ASN A 124 -37.41 -0.35 11.45
CA ASN A 124 -37.42 -1.80 11.63
C ASN A 124 -37.07 -2.18 13.07
N ALA A 125 -36.11 -1.49 13.69
CA ALA A 125 -35.76 -1.70 15.10
C ALA A 125 -36.89 -1.34 16.09
N ARG A 126 -37.90 -0.59 15.66
CA ARG A 126 -39.08 -0.23 16.44
C ARG A 126 -40.30 -1.11 16.15
N LEU A 127 -40.17 -2.10 15.26
CA LEU A 127 -41.26 -3.04 15.01
C LEU A 127 -41.56 -3.84 16.28
N ILE A 128 -42.74 -3.61 16.83
CA ILE A 128 -43.29 -4.37 17.95
C ILE A 128 -44.41 -5.24 17.37
N ALA A 129 -44.27 -6.55 17.50
CA ALA A 129 -45.37 -7.45 17.19
C ALA A 129 -46.37 -7.40 18.36
N PRO A 130 -47.67 -7.16 18.11
CA PRO A 130 -48.67 -7.26 19.16
C PRO A 130 -48.70 -8.71 19.67
N SER A 131 -48.59 -8.88 21.00
CA SER A 131 -48.82 -10.19 21.62
C SER A 131 -50.31 -10.34 21.92
N ILE A 132 -50.94 -11.29 21.25
CA ILE A 132 -52.30 -11.69 21.54
C ILE A 132 -52.23 -12.74 22.65
N ASN A 133 -52.68 -12.41 23.85
CA ASN A 133 -52.80 -13.39 24.93
C ASN A 133 -54.18 -14.07 24.85
N PRO A 134 -54.25 -15.36 24.44
CA PRO A 134 -55.52 -16.07 24.30
C PRO A 134 -56.29 -16.20 25.63
N ALA A 135 -55.64 -16.04 26.79
CA ALA A 135 -56.30 -16.08 28.10
C ALA A 135 -57.23 -14.87 28.37
N ASN A 136 -57.09 -13.78 27.61
CA ASN A 136 -57.92 -12.57 27.75
C ASN A 136 -59.17 -12.60 26.86
N PHE A 137 -59.39 -13.67 26.09
CA PHE A 137 -60.58 -13.84 25.28
C PHE A 137 -61.60 -14.68 26.06
N SER A 138 -62.61 -14.02 26.63
CA SER A 138 -63.83 -14.70 27.08
C SER A 138 -64.85 -14.67 25.94
N ASN A 139 -65.47 -15.82 25.65
CA ASN A 139 -66.64 -15.90 24.76
C ASN A 139 -67.87 -15.20 25.36
#